data_AF-X1I5L2-F1
#
_entry.id   AF-X1I5L2-F1
#
_cell.length_a   1.000
_cell.length_b   1.000
_cell.length_c   1.000
_cell.angle_alpha   90.00
_cell.angle_beta   90.00
_cell.angle_gamma   90.00
#
_symmetry.space_group_name_H-M   'P 1'
#
loop_
_entity.id
_entity.type
_entity.pdbx_description
1 polymer ?
#
loop_
_entity_poly.entity_id
_entity_poly.type
_entity_poly.pdbx_seq_one_letter_code
_entity_poly.pdbx_strand_id
1 'polypeptide(L)'
;IDIPATSKSSARLSLTIPSWVNEGPPQPRVLLLLYRDMEGRQQVLKIHAMSPKELPPLVGQGPREIEDEFIEVYQGNGGKDVMGDPLVLPYTFQDVLKGASVVIQDFKNGSIYYNTSGPFMGSAFALFGKIAKLYAGNGGPNGWLGLPRTGLSEVTVKRRANLEPRYPATTAWNNISYSICKFEGGYIGSRDDGGSYEVVQYEKYPLSATDSYLIIDADESYLGGSLILVGAEVKDDFTLRLNMKYLFTYQEGWGFWKNEVGY
;
A
#
# COMPACT_ATOMS: atom_id res chain seq x y z
N ILE A 1 1.43 -9.07 30.09
CA ILE A 1 2.44 -10.14 30.31
C ILE A 1 1.99 -10.94 31.52
N ASP A 2 1.98 -12.26 31.44
CA ASP A 2 1.67 -13.14 32.57
C ASP A 2 2.95 -13.44 33.34
N ILE A 3 3.02 -13.03 34.60
CA ILE A 3 4.20 -13.22 35.43
C ILE A 3 3.86 -14.28 36.49
N PRO A 4 4.54 -15.44 36.48
CA PRO A 4 4.31 -16.44 37.51
C PRO A 4 4.73 -15.89 38.87
N ALA A 5 3.84 -15.95 39.88
CA ALA A 5 4.21 -15.61 41.25
C ALA A 5 5.02 -16.74 41.90
N THR A 6 5.57 -16.48 43.09
CA THR A 6 6.17 -17.51 43.96
C THR A 6 5.12 -18.47 44.52
N SER A 7 3.89 -18.00 44.68
CA SER A 7 2.70 -18.82 44.90
C SER A 7 2.09 -19.25 43.56
N LYS A 8 1.27 -20.31 43.53
CA LYS A 8 0.67 -20.90 42.29
C LYS A 8 -0.30 -19.96 41.52
N SER A 9 -0.29 -18.66 41.78
CA SER A 9 -1.12 -17.65 41.12
C SER A 9 -0.32 -16.89 40.06
N SER A 10 -0.98 -16.60 38.94
CA SER A 10 -0.47 -15.68 37.91
C SER A 10 -1.08 -14.30 38.12
N ALA A 11 -0.27 -13.25 38.02
CA ALA A 11 -0.77 -11.88 37.94
C ALA A 11 -0.61 -11.37 36.50
N ARG A 12 -1.68 -10.80 35.94
CA ARG A 12 -1.65 -10.15 34.63
C ARG A 12 -1.39 -8.66 34.83
N LEU A 13 -0.26 -8.18 34.32
CA LEU A 13 0.06 -6.76 34.32
C LEU A 13 -0.19 -6.18 32.93
N SER A 14 -1.02 -5.14 32.87
CA SER A 14 -1.20 -4.29 31.70
C SER A 14 -0.29 -3.07 31.85
N LEU A 15 0.67 -2.93 30.94
CA LEU A 15 1.58 -1.81 30.91
C LEU A 15 1.25 -0.97 29.69
N THR A 16 0.94 0.30 29.90
CA THR A 16 0.93 1.27 28.82
C THR A 16 2.39 1.60 28.52
N ILE A 17 2.91 1.10 27.40
CA ILE A 17 4.20 1.55 26.90
C ILE A 17 3.93 2.93 26.28
N PRO A 18 4.45 4.03 26.85
CA PRO A 18 4.22 5.35 26.28
C PRO A 18 4.73 5.36 24.83
N SER A 19 3.97 6.04 23.96
CA SER A 19 4.30 6.19 22.54
C SER A 19 5.75 6.64 22.37
N TRP A 20 6.43 6.03 21.42
CA TRP A 20 7.83 6.30 21.12
C TRP A 20 7.93 7.74 20.60
N VAL A 21 9.04 8.37 20.89
CA VAL A 21 9.38 9.70 20.40
C VAL A 21 10.85 9.64 20.05
N ASN A 22 11.29 10.44 19.09
CA ASN A 22 12.72 10.69 18.90
C ASN A 22 13.37 11.01 20.25
N GLU A 23 14.45 10.29 20.59
CA GLU A 23 15.14 10.29 21.90
C GLU A 23 14.48 9.49 23.04
N GLY A 24 13.35 8.85 22.79
CA GLY A 24 12.75 7.88 23.71
C GLY A 24 13.66 6.66 23.92
N PRO A 25 13.62 6.01 25.09
CA PRO A 25 14.45 4.84 25.35
C PRO A 25 14.16 3.74 24.32
N PRO A 26 15.17 2.96 23.91
CA PRO A 26 14.98 1.83 23.00
C PRO A 26 13.91 0.89 23.54
N GLN A 27 13.27 0.11 22.64
CA GLN A 27 12.30 -0.92 23.00
C GLN A 27 12.67 -1.60 24.30
N PRO A 28 11.87 -1.49 25.39
CA PRO A 28 12.24 -2.10 26.64
C PRO A 28 12.27 -3.59 26.33
N ARG A 29 13.47 -4.14 26.30
CA ARG A 29 13.69 -5.59 26.11
C ARG A 29 13.63 -6.32 27.44
N VAL A 30 13.51 -5.56 28.52
CA VAL A 30 13.54 -6.04 29.88
C VAL A 30 12.50 -5.27 30.67
N LEU A 31 11.64 -6.01 31.35
CA LEU A 31 10.78 -5.48 32.40
C LEU A 31 11.41 -5.79 33.76
N LEU A 32 11.65 -4.75 34.56
CA LEU A 32 12.05 -4.88 35.95
C LEU A 32 10.80 -4.78 36.83
N LEU A 33 10.46 -5.90 37.48
CA LEU A 33 9.31 -6.02 38.37
C LEU A 33 9.81 -6.08 39.81
N LEU A 34 9.65 -5.00 40.55
CA LEU A 34 9.87 -5.00 41.99
C LEU A 34 8.52 -5.13 42.70
N TYR A 35 8.33 -6.20 43.45
CA TYR A 35 7.10 -6.40 44.23
C TYR A 35 7.41 -6.92 45.63
N ARG A 36 6.46 -6.74 46.56
CA ARG A 36 6.54 -7.31 47.91
C ARG A 36 5.73 -8.61 47.94
N ASP A 37 6.39 -9.70 48.27
CA ASP A 37 5.72 -10.96 48.59
C ASP A 37 5.00 -10.79 49.94
N MET A 38 3.68 -10.89 49.93
CA MET A 38 2.85 -10.70 51.12
C MET A 38 2.95 -11.87 52.10
N GLU A 39 3.27 -13.06 51.60
CA GLU A 39 3.37 -14.28 52.41
C GLU A 39 4.74 -14.35 53.09
N GLY A 40 5.81 -14.06 52.33
CA GLY A 40 7.18 -14.04 52.85
C GLY A 40 7.63 -12.71 53.47
N ARG A 41 6.86 -11.62 53.30
CA ARG A 41 7.25 -10.23 53.63
C ARG A 41 8.58 -9.77 53.00
N GLN A 42 9.05 -10.45 51.95
CA GLN A 42 10.29 -10.12 51.25
C GLN A 42 10.02 -9.23 50.04
N GLN A 43 10.99 -8.39 49.68
CA GLN A 43 10.99 -7.73 48.37
C GLN A 43 11.60 -8.69 47.35
N VAL A 44 10.91 -8.85 46.21
CA VAL A 44 11.33 -9.69 45.10
C VAL A 44 11.53 -8.79 43.89
N LEU A 45 12.73 -8.84 43.31
CA LEU A 45 13.03 -8.28 42.00
C LEU A 45 12.98 -9.41 40.96
N LYS A 46 12.06 -9.32 40.00
CA LYS A 46 12.05 -10.17 38.83
C LYS A 46 12.47 -9.39 37.60
N ILE A 47 13.33 -10.01 36.80
CA ILE A 47 13.74 -9.51 35.50
C ILE A 47 13.02 -10.37 34.47
N HIS A 48 12.15 -9.76 33.67
CA HIS A 48 11.47 -10.44 32.58
C HIS A 48 12.03 -9.91 31.27
N ALA A 49 12.88 -10.71 30.62
CA ALA A 49 13.34 -10.41 29.27
C ALA A 49 12.19 -10.66 28.29
N MET A 50 11.80 -9.63 27.55
CA MET A 50 10.80 -9.73 26.50
C MET A 50 11.48 -10.19 25.22
N SER A 51 10.97 -11.27 24.64
CA SER A 51 11.38 -11.69 23.31
C SER A 51 10.87 -10.69 22.26
N PRO A 52 11.53 -10.56 21.09
CA PRO A 52 11.04 -9.73 20.00
C PRO A 52 9.62 -10.07 19.53
N LYS A 53 9.13 -11.29 19.81
CA LYS A 53 7.76 -11.73 19.47
C LYS A 53 6.71 -11.17 20.44
N GLU A 54 7.10 -10.78 21.64
CA GLU A 54 6.23 -10.24 22.68
C GLU A 54 6.15 -8.71 22.64
N LEU A 55 7.03 -8.07 21.86
CA LEU A 55 7.04 -6.63 21.66
C LEU A 55 6.22 -6.26 20.42
N PRO A 56 5.53 -5.10 20.42
CA PRO A 56 4.99 -4.52 19.20
C PRO A 56 6.09 -4.37 18.13
N PRO A 57 5.76 -4.50 16.84
CA PRO A 57 6.74 -4.19 15.79
C PRO A 57 7.21 -2.74 15.92
N LEU A 58 8.51 -2.51 15.71
CA LEU A 58 9.12 -1.17 15.65
C LEU A 58 8.70 -0.46 14.36
N VAL A 59 7.47 0.04 14.30
CA VAL A 59 6.91 0.73 13.13
C VAL A 59 7.09 2.23 13.31
N GLY A 60 7.67 2.89 12.32
CA GLY A 60 8.12 4.27 12.45
C GLY A 60 9.24 4.39 13.50
N GLN A 61 9.91 5.54 13.47
CA GLN A 61 10.84 6.08 14.47
C GLN A 61 11.16 7.49 13.96
N GLY A 62 11.13 8.50 14.82
CA GLY A 62 11.39 9.85 14.35
C GLY A 62 10.69 10.93 15.16
N PRO A 63 10.59 12.14 14.60
CA PRO A 63 9.64 13.14 15.06
C PRO A 63 8.25 12.50 15.11
N ARG A 64 7.47 12.84 16.14
CA ARG A 64 6.18 12.21 16.42
C ARG A 64 5.23 12.18 15.22
N GLU A 65 5.21 13.26 14.44
CA GLU A 65 4.39 13.37 13.23
C GLU A 65 4.71 12.28 12.19
N ILE A 66 5.97 11.93 12.02
CA ILE A 66 6.39 10.87 11.09
C ILE A 66 6.02 9.51 11.66
N GLU A 67 6.27 9.29 12.95
CA GLU A 67 5.96 8.02 13.60
C GLU A 67 4.47 7.71 13.58
N ASP A 68 3.64 8.68 13.95
CA ASP A 68 2.18 8.55 13.96
C ASP A 68 1.66 8.16 12.57
N GLU A 69 2.19 8.78 11.51
CA GLU A 69 1.82 8.48 10.12
C GLU A 69 2.27 7.07 9.68
N PHE A 70 3.48 6.63 10.06
CA PHE A 70 3.92 5.25 9.80
C PHE A 70 3.03 4.23 10.50
N ILE A 71 2.65 4.50 11.76
CA ILE A 71 1.77 3.62 12.53
C ILE A 71 0.38 3.58 11.90
N GLU A 72 -0.18 4.74 11.54
CA GLU A 72 -1.49 4.83 10.90
C GLU A 72 -1.51 4.05 9.58
N VAL A 73 -0.55 4.29 8.69
CA VAL A 73 -0.46 3.58 7.41
C VAL A 73 -0.20 2.09 7.59
N TYR A 74 0.66 1.70 8.53
CA TYR A 74 0.91 0.28 8.82
C TYR A 74 -0.36 -0.42 9.30
N GLN A 75 -1.04 0.12 10.31
CA GLN A 75 -2.25 -0.48 10.88
C GLN A 75 -3.42 -0.45 9.88
N GLY A 76 -3.60 0.66 9.16
CA GLY A 76 -4.62 0.83 8.13
C GLY A 76 -4.50 -0.17 6.98
N ASN A 77 -3.29 -0.68 6.72
CA ASN A 77 -3.02 -1.71 5.71
C ASN A 77 -2.92 -3.13 6.29
N GLY A 78 -3.49 -3.39 7.47
CA GLY A 78 -3.54 -4.72 8.08
C GLY A 78 -2.31 -5.09 8.93
N GLY A 79 -1.41 -4.14 9.18
CA GLY A 79 -0.33 -4.24 10.13
C GLY A 79 0.56 -5.47 9.94
N LYS A 80 0.81 -6.18 11.04
CA LYS A 80 1.73 -7.32 11.08
C LYS A 80 1.27 -8.50 10.22
N ASP A 81 -0.03 -8.70 10.06
CA ASP A 81 -0.56 -9.83 9.30
C ASP A 81 -0.33 -9.66 7.79
N VAL A 82 -0.32 -8.42 7.31
CA VAL A 82 -0.12 -8.08 5.89
C VAL A 82 1.34 -7.71 5.62
N MET A 83 1.86 -6.68 6.29
CA MET A 83 3.19 -6.12 6.02
C MET A 83 4.31 -6.91 6.70
N GLY A 84 4.00 -7.64 7.78
CA GLY A 84 4.97 -8.38 8.56
C GLY A 84 5.75 -7.52 9.56
N ASP A 85 6.79 -8.11 10.13
CA ASP A 85 7.69 -7.40 11.05
C ASP A 85 8.63 -6.44 10.28
N PRO A 86 8.98 -5.28 10.85
CA PRO A 86 9.97 -4.37 10.29
C PRO A 86 11.34 -5.04 10.21
N LEU A 87 12.04 -4.84 9.09
CA LEU A 87 13.37 -5.37 8.84
C LEU A 87 14.48 -4.39 9.28
N VAL A 88 14.20 -3.10 9.16
CA VAL A 88 15.15 -2.01 9.43
C VAL A 88 14.46 -0.86 10.16
N LEU A 89 15.26 0.02 10.77
CA LEU A 89 14.76 1.31 11.23
C LEU A 89 14.48 2.22 10.03
N PRO A 90 13.59 3.21 10.16
CA PRO A 90 13.36 4.17 9.10
C PRO A 90 14.64 4.89 8.67
N TYR A 91 14.79 5.09 7.37
CA TYR A 91 15.95 5.76 6.77
C TYR A 91 15.52 6.74 5.69
N THR A 92 16.31 7.79 5.48
CA THR A 92 16.00 8.81 4.47
C THR A 92 16.51 8.39 3.10
N PHE A 93 15.69 8.59 2.08
CA PHE A 93 16.04 8.49 0.66
C PHE A 93 15.73 9.82 -0.04
N GLN A 94 16.57 10.20 -1.00
CA GLN A 94 16.42 11.44 -1.76
C GLN A 94 16.50 11.15 -3.26
N ASP A 95 15.42 11.46 -3.99
CA ASP A 95 15.44 11.52 -5.44
C ASP A 95 15.96 12.91 -5.86
N VAL A 96 17.27 12.97 -6.13
CA VAL A 96 17.98 14.20 -6.52
C VAL A 96 17.44 14.75 -7.85
N LEU A 97 16.98 13.89 -8.77
CA LEU A 97 16.52 14.32 -10.10
C LEU A 97 15.15 14.98 -10.04
N LYS A 98 14.29 14.54 -9.12
CA LYS A 98 12.92 15.06 -8.96
C LYS A 98 12.76 16.01 -7.78
N GLY A 99 13.81 16.20 -6.98
CA GLY A 99 13.79 17.11 -5.83
C GLY A 99 12.83 16.65 -4.73
N ALA A 100 12.66 15.33 -4.58
CA ALA A 100 11.80 14.74 -3.57
C ALA A 100 12.63 13.93 -2.56
N SER A 101 12.16 13.88 -1.31
CA SER A 101 12.77 13.08 -0.25
C SER A 101 11.69 12.32 0.49
N VAL A 102 12.02 11.10 0.91
CA VAL A 102 11.14 10.23 1.68
C VAL A 102 11.90 9.63 2.87
N VAL A 103 11.18 9.30 3.92
CA VAL A 103 11.62 8.35 4.95
C VAL A 103 10.99 7.01 4.59
N ILE A 104 11.80 5.96 4.54
CA ILE A 104 11.40 4.61 4.16
C ILE A 104 11.60 3.70 5.35
N GLN A 105 10.66 2.79 5.59
CA GLN A 105 10.88 1.64 6.44
C GLN A 105 10.50 0.35 5.70
N ASP A 106 11.43 -0.60 5.67
CA ASP A 106 11.19 -1.91 5.08
C ASP A 106 10.63 -2.89 6.10
N PHE A 107 9.69 -3.69 5.63
CA PHE A 107 9.02 -4.77 6.34
C PHE A 107 9.19 -6.07 5.57
N LYS A 108 8.90 -7.19 6.22
CA LYS A 108 9.05 -8.52 5.63
C LYS A 108 8.31 -8.67 4.28
N ASN A 109 7.14 -8.06 4.14
CA ASN A 109 6.28 -8.22 2.97
C ASN A 109 6.02 -6.90 2.19
N GLY A 110 6.79 -5.84 2.47
CA GLY A 110 6.53 -4.53 1.89
C GLY A 110 7.39 -3.41 2.48
N SER A 111 7.08 -2.17 2.12
CA SER A 111 7.74 -0.97 2.65
C SER A 111 6.72 0.17 2.79
N ILE A 112 6.95 1.07 3.74
CA ILE A 112 6.20 2.33 3.86
C ILE A 112 7.12 3.48 3.44
N TYR A 113 6.57 4.41 2.66
CA TYR A 113 7.26 5.59 2.14
C TYR A 113 6.55 6.85 2.63
N TYR A 114 7.17 7.61 3.53
CA TYR A 114 6.67 8.90 4.02
C TYR A 114 7.37 10.05 3.30
N ASN A 115 6.64 10.87 2.56
CA ASN A 115 7.19 11.98 1.78
C ASN A 115 7.53 13.17 2.68
N THR A 116 8.81 13.52 2.79
CA THR A 116 9.31 14.65 3.59
C THR A 116 9.51 15.92 2.76
N SER A 117 9.47 15.83 1.43
CA SER A 117 9.46 16.97 0.53
C SER A 117 8.82 16.63 -0.82
N GLY A 118 8.66 17.62 -1.69
CA GLY A 118 8.06 17.46 -3.02
C GLY A 118 6.53 17.58 -3.02
N PRO A 119 5.88 17.24 -4.15
CA PRO A 119 4.44 17.47 -4.34
C PRO A 119 3.53 16.69 -3.38
N PHE A 120 4.04 15.61 -2.78
CA PHE A 120 3.29 14.72 -1.88
C PHE A 120 3.76 14.86 -0.42
N MET A 121 4.44 15.94 -0.06
CA MET A 121 4.95 16.18 1.29
C MET A 121 3.87 15.98 2.35
N GLY A 122 4.19 15.21 3.39
CA GLY A 122 3.29 14.88 4.49
C GLY A 122 2.42 13.64 4.26
N SER A 123 2.50 13.00 3.08
CA SER A 123 1.75 11.76 2.80
C SER A 123 2.64 10.52 2.98
N ALA A 124 2.09 9.45 3.58
CA ALA A 124 2.70 8.11 3.55
C ALA A 124 1.94 7.10 2.69
N PHE A 125 2.69 6.22 2.03
CA PHE A 125 2.15 5.15 1.20
C PHE A 125 2.79 3.80 1.54
N ALA A 126 1.95 2.79 1.83
CA ALA A 126 2.38 1.40 1.98
C ALA A 126 2.37 0.68 0.63
N LEU A 127 3.47 0.00 0.32
CA LEU A 127 3.54 -0.97 -0.76
C LEU A 127 3.77 -2.35 -0.15
N PHE A 128 2.93 -3.32 -0.50
CA PHE A 128 3.11 -4.71 -0.09
C PHE A 128 2.66 -5.68 -1.19
N GLY A 129 2.87 -6.98 -0.94
CA GLY A 129 2.41 -8.03 -1.84
C GLY A 129 3.10 -7.99 -3.21
N LYS A 130 2.32 -8.27 -4.27
CA LYS A 130 2.87 -8.41 -5.63
C LYS A 130 3.37 -7.09 -6.21
N ILE A 131 2.67 -5.99 -5.95
CA ILE A 131 3.07 -4.66 -6.43
C ILE A 131 4.42 -4.27 -5.82
N ALA A 132 4.60 -4.45 -4.51
CA ALA A 132 5.90 -4.19 -3.87
C ALA A 132 7.03 -5.04 -4.49
N LYS A 133 6.76 -6.33 -4.73
CA LYS A 133 7.75 -7.23 -5.36
C LYS A 133 8.13 -6.77 -6.77
N LEU A 134 7.16 -6.38 -7.60
CA LEU A 134 7.40 -5.88 -8.95
C LEU A 134 8.14 -4.54 -8.92
N TYR A 135 7.74 -3.63 -8.04
CA TYR A 135 8.40 -2.34 -7.87
C TYR A 135 9.87 -2.52 -7.46
N ALA A 136 10.15 -3.37 -6.46
CA ALA A 136 11.51 -3.71 -6.07
C ALA A 136 12.31 -4.36 -7.22
N GLY A 137 11.69 -5.25 -7.99
CA GLY A 137 12.29 -5.86 -9.19
C GLY A 137 12.60 -4.86 -10.31
N ASN A 138 11.94 -3.71 -10.34
CA ASN A 138 12.21 -2.60 -11.26
C ASN A 138 13.20 -1.57 -10.69
N GLY A 139 13.92 -1.90 -9.62
CA GLY A 139 14.92 -1.02 -8.98
C GLY A 139 14.36 -0.17 -7.83
N GLY A 140 13.08 -0.34 -7.49
CA GLY A 140 12.44 0.39 -6.40
C GLY A 140 12.56 1.92 -6.57
N PRO A 141 12.88 2.67 -5.50
CA PRO A 141 13.06 4.13 -5.57
C PRO A 141 14.14 4.60 -6.54
N ASN A 142 15.15 3.78 -6.81
CA ASN A 142 16.21 4.08 -7.77
C ASN A 142 15.82 3.67 -9.21
N GLY A 143 14.69 3.01 -9.39
CA GLY A 143 14.16 2.57 -10.66
C GLY A 143 13.50 3.68 -11.45
N TRP A 144 13.19 3.40 -12.72
CA TRP A 144 12.53 4.36 -13.60
C TRP A 144 11.13 4.77 -13.13
N LEU A 145 10.46 3.93 -12.33
CA LEU A 145 9.18 4.24 -11.70
C LEU A 145 9.30 5.35 -10.65
N GLY A 146 10.44 5.48 -9.97
CA GLY A 146 10.63 6.42 -8.86
C GLY A 146 9.69 6.16 -7.68
N LEU A 147 9.45 7.18 -6.87
CA LEU A 147 8.70 7.07 -5.63
C LEU A 147 7.19 6.79 -5.85
N PRO A 148 6.54 6.08 -4.91
CA PRO A 148 5.09 5.93 -4.95
C PRO A 148 4.38 7.26 -4.70
N ARG A 149 3.26 7.46 -5.41
CA ARG A 149 2.39 8.65 -5.31
C ARG A 149 1.03 8.37 -4.70
N THR A 150 0.66 7.09 -4.61
CA THR A 150 -0.57 6.64 -3.98
C THR A 150 -0.27 5.40 -3.15
N GLY A 151 -1.16 5.10 -2.18
CA GLY A 151 -1.23 3.76 -1.61
C GLY A 151 -1.76 2.75 -2.62
N LEU A 152 -1.85 1.50 -2.19
CA LEU A 152 -2.55 0.45 -2.92
C LEU A 152 -4.05 0.74 -2.91
N SER A 153 -4.64 0.86 -4.09
CA SER A 153 -6.09 0.96 -4.27
C SER A 153 -6.64 -0.24 -5.01
N GLU A 154 -7.81 -0.71 -4.58
CA GLU A 154 -8.54 -1.79 -5.24
C GLU A 154 -9.52 -1.21 -6.25
N VAL A 155 -9.41 -1.66 -7.50
CA VAL A 155 -10.29 -1.25 -8.59
C VAL A 155 -11.04 -2.47 -9.10
N THR A 156 -12.37 -2.47 -8.99
CA THR A 156 -13.23 -3.54 -9.51
C THR A 156 -13.76 -3.19 -10.88
N VAL A 157 -13.59 -4.11 -11.83
CA VAL A 157 -14.03 -3.98 -13.23
C VAL A 157 -15.08 -5.03 -13.53
N LYS A 158 -16.19 -4.59 -14.13
CA LYS A 158 -17.19 -5.52 -14.68
C LYS A 158 -16.76 -5.95 -16.08
N ARG A 159 -16.41 -7.23 -16.23
CA ARG A 159 -16.11 -7.83 -17.53
C ARG A 159 -17.25 -8.75 -17.94
N ARG A 160 -17.67 -8.63 -19.21
CA ARG A 160 -18.62 -9.58 -19.80
C ARG A 160 -17.92 -10.93 -19.93
N ALA A 161 -18.50 -12.00 -19.37
CA ALA A 161 -17.97 -13.33 -19.58
C ALA A 161 -18.05 -13.65 -21.08
N ASN A 162 -16.90 -13.80 -21.74
CA ASN A 162 -16.84 -14.37 -23.09
C ASN A 162 -17.15 -15.87 -22.96
N LEU A 163 -18.43 -16.21 -22.87
CA LEU A 163 -18.86 -17.58 -23.11
C LEU A 163 -18.67 -17.85 -24.61
N GLU A 164 -18.00 -18.96 -24.94
CA GLU A 164 -17.88 -19.41 -26.32
C GLU A 164 -19.26 -19.41 -27.01
N PRO A 165 -19.33 -19.14 -28.32
CA PRO A 165 -20.59 -18.86 -29.05
C PRO A 165 -21.61 -20.01 -29.09
N ARG A 166 -21.37 -21.12 -28.36
CA ARG A 166 -22.19 -22.33 -28.42
C ARG A 166 -23.40 -22.37 -27.48
N TYR A 167 -23.59 -21.42 -26.58
CA TYR A 167 -24.75 -21.38 -25.68
C TYR A 167 -25.46 -20.02 -25.68
N PRO A 168 -26.80 -19.98 -25.54
CA PRO A 168 -27.54 -18.73 -25.49
C PRO A 168 -26.99 -17.87 -24.34
N ALA A 169 -26.60 -16.65 -24.71
CA ALA A 169 -25.85 -15.71 -23.88
C ALA A 169 -26.50 -15.53 -22.50
N THR A 170 -25.93 -16.14 -21.46
CA THR A 170 -26.23 -15.72 -20.10
C THR A 170 -25.53 -14.37 -19.89
N THR A 171 -26.29 -13.38 -19.39
CA THR A 171 -25.85 -12.00 -19.15
C THR A 171 -24.92 -11.86 -17.93
N ALA A 172 -24.15 -12.90 -17.61
CA ALA A 172 -23.30 -12.91 -16.43
C ALA A 172 -22.11 -11.95 -16.59
N TRP A 173 -22.02 -10.99 -15.68
CA TRP A 173 -20.88 -10.10 -15.52
C TRP A 173 -19.99 -10.66 -14.43
N ASN A 174 -18.70 -10.81 -14.72
CA ASN A 174 -17.71 -11.16 -13.72
C ASN A 174 -17.05 -9.87 -13.23
N ASN A 175 -16.97 -9.71 -11.91
CA ASN A 175 -16.14 -8.69 -11.30
C ASN A 175 -14.69 -9.17 -11.30
N ILE A 176 -13.78 -8.34 -11.80
CA ILE A 176 -12.34 -8.56 -11.74
C ILE A 176 -11.77 -7.41 -10.92
N SER A 177 -11.16 -7.73 -9.79
CA SER A 177 -10.48 -6.76 -8.94
C SER A 177 -9.00 -6.66 -9.30
N TYR A 178 -8.48 -5.43 -9.20
CA TYR A 178 -7.09 -5.08 -9.46
C TYR A 178 -6.60 -4.23 -8.31
N SER A 179 -5.45 -4.61 -7.74
CA SER A 179 -4.67 -3.66 -6.97
C SER A 179 -3.89 -2.76 -7.93
N ILE A 180 -3.92 -1.45 -7.72
CA ILE A 180 -3.17 -0.46 -8.51
C ILE A 180 -2.37 0.45 -7.58
N CYS A 181 -1.17 0.84 -8.01
CA CYS A 181 -0.37 1.87 -7.37
C CYS A 181 0.24 2.80 -8.42
N LYS A 182 0.11 4.12 -8.22
CA LYS A 182 0.75 5.14 -9.04
C LYS A 182 2.15 5.46 -8.48
N PHE A 183 3.10 5.68 -9.38
CA PHE A 183 4.48 6.07 -9.09
C PHE A 183 4.81 7.34 -9.87
N GLU A 184 5.98 7.92 -9.67
CA GLU A 184 6.37 9.12 -10.40
C GLU A 184 6.54 8.92 -11.90
N GLY A 185 7.01 7.73 -12.30
CA GLY A 185 7.30 7.37 -13.69
C GLY A 185 6.21 6.55 -14.38
N GLY A 186 5.17 6.11 -13.66
CA GLY A 186 4.14 5.23 -14.22
C GLY A 186 3.22 4.64 -13.17
N TYR A 187 2.63 3.47 -13.46
CA TYR A 187 1.85 2.71 -12.49
C TYR A 187 2.15 1.20 -12.59
N ILE A 188 1.85 0.48 -11.52
CA ILE A 188 1.80 -0.98 -11.52
C ILE A 188 0.37 -1.39 -11.17
N GLY A 189 -0.24 -2.21 -12.03
CA GLY A 189 -1.50 -2.90 -11.75
C GLY A 189 -1.27 -4.41 -11.60
N SER A 190 -1.91 -5.04 -10.63
CA SER A 190 -1.90 -6.49 -10.43
C SER A 190 -3.33 -7.02 -10.42
N ARG A 191 -3.61 -8.06 -11.21
CA ARG A 191 -4.87 -8.79 -11.08
C ARG A 191 -4.85 -9.71 -9.86
N ASP A 192 -6.02 -9.87 -9.25
CA ASP A 192 -6.25 -10.84 -8.18
C ASP A 192 -6.18 -12.29 -8.66
N ASP A 193 -6.21 -12.52 -9.98
CA ASP A 193 -6.20 -13.85 -10.62
C ASP A 193 -4.89 -14.63 -10.47
N GLY A 194 -3.95 -14.16 -9.66
CA GLY A 194 -2.73 -14.88 -9.37
C GLY A 194 -1.59 -14.59 -10.33
N GLY A 195 -1.84 -14.19 -11.58
CA GLY A 195 -0.85 -14.37 -12.65
C GLY A 195 -0.52 -13.17 -13.54
N SER A 196 -1.37 -12.15 -13.65
CA SER A 196 -1.13 -11.04 -14.59
C SER A 196 -0.86 -9.70 -13.90
N TYR A 197 0.15 -9.00 -14.41
CA TYR A 197 0.51 -7.65 -14.01
C TYR A 197 0.78 -6.79 -15.24
N GLU A 198 0.53 -5.50 -15.11
CA GLU A 198 0.85 -4.50 -16.12
C GLU A 198 1.69 -3.42 -15.45
N VAL A 199 2.87 -3.17 -16.00
CA VAL A 199 3.72 -2.04 -15.63
C VAL A 199 3.75 -1.11 -16.82
N VAL A 200 3.30 0.12 -16.64
CA VAL A 200 3.18 1.07 -17.73
C VAL A 200 3.83 2.38 -17.32
N GLN A 201 4.70 2.86 -18.21
CA GLN A 201 5.40 4.12 -18.06
C GLN A 201 4.51 5.28 -18.52
N TYR A 202 4.57 6.40 -17.80
CA TYR A 202 4.01 7.65 -18.33
C TYR A 202 4.83 8.03 -19.56
N GLU A 203 4.28 7.85 -20.76
CA GLU A 203 4.94 8.28 -21.99
C GLU A 203 5.14 9.80 -21.96
N LYS A 204 6.37 10.22 -22.23
CA LYS A 204 6.79 11.62 -22.23
C LYS A 204 6.73 12.19 -23.67
N TYR A 205 5.61 12.02 -24.41
CA TYR A 205 5.32 12.45 -25.82
C TYR A 205 5.52 11.42 -26.97
N PRO A 206 5.01 11.72 -28.19
CA PRO A 206 3.68 11.35 -28.71
C PRO A 206 3.62 9.89 -29.18
N LEU A 207 2.45 9.27 -29.00
CA LEU A 207 2.15 7.88 -29.34
C LEU A 207 2.63 7.52 -30.75
N SER A 208 3.62 6.62 -30.85
CA SER A 208 3.95 5.98 -32.12
C SER A 208 2.98 4.81 -32.36
N ALA A 209 2.40 4.78 -33.55
CA ALA A 209 1.07 4.27 -33.85
C ALA A 209 0.87 2.74 -33.90
N THR A 210 1.58 1.92 -33.11
CA THR A 210 1.52 0.45 -33.35
C THR A 210 1.14 -0.46 -32.20
N ASP A 211 0.88 0.04 -30.99
CA ASP A 211 0.03 -0.64 -29.99
C ASP A 211 -0.02 0.25 -28.74
N SER A 212 -1.07 1.06 -28.61
CA SER A 212 -1.16 2.04 -27.54
C SER A 212 -2.37 1.80 -26.66
N TYR A 213 -2.13 1.65 -25.36
CA TYR A 213 -3.17 1.77 -24.34
C TYR A 213 -3.19 3.22 -23.86
N LEU A 214 -4.25 3.94 -24.20
CA LEU A 214 -4.51 5.28 -23.68
C LEU A 214 -5.17 5.14 -22.33
N ILE A 215 -4.54 5.69 -21.30
CA ILE A 215 -5.10 5.76 -19.96
C ILE A 215 -5.45 7.21 -19.75
N ILE A 216 -6.74 7.49 -19.80
CA ILE A 216 -7.26 8.82 -19.51
C ILE A 216 -7.48 8.87 -18.00
N ASP A 217 -6.54 9.50 -17.30
CA ASP A 217 -6.72 9.94 -15.91
C ASP A 217 -7.46 11.28 -15.99
N ALA A 218 -8.78 11.26 -15.79
CA ALA A 218 -9.55 12.49 -15.67
C ALA A 218 -9.25 13.08 -14.28
N ASP A 219 -8.49 14.19 -14.27
CA ASP A 219 -8.12 14.95 -13.09
C ASP A 219 -9.34 15.15 -12.16
N GLU A 220 -9.16 14.89 -10.86
CA GLU A 220 -10.21 14.83 -9.83
C GLU A 220 -10.92 16.16 -9.59
N SER A 221 -10.48 17.24 -10.26
CA SER A 221 -10.82 18.59 -9.88
C SER A 221 -12.27 19.02 -10.16
N TYR A 222 -13.06 18.35 -11.01
CA TYR A 222 -14.45 18.83 -11.25
C TYR A 222 -15.59 17.84 -11.49
N LEU A 223 -15.39 16.56 -11.83
CA LEU A 223 -16.50 15.60 -12.05
C LEU A 223 -16.00 14.18 -11.79
N GLY A 224 -16.35 13.60 -10.63
CA GLY A 224 -16.09 12.20 -10.22
C GLY A 224 -15.22 11.36 -11.18
N GLY A 225 -13.92 11.26 -10.88
CA GLY A 225 -12.92 10.69 -11.77
C GLY A 225 -13.27 9.28 -12.26
N SER A 226 -13.30 9.09 -13.58
CA SER A 226 -13.40 7.78 -14.21
C SER A 226 -12.06 7.44 -14.84
N LEU A 227 -11.47 6.30 -14.47
CA LEU A 227 -10.27 5.77 -15.12
C LEU A 227 -10.70 5.07 -16.41
N ILE A 228 -10.33 5.57 -17.59
CA ILE A 228 -10.66 4.89 -18.84
C ILE A 228 -9.38 4.32 -19.44
N LEU A 229 -9.22 2.98 -19.41
CA LEU A 229 -8.21 2.29 -20.21
C LEU A 229 -8.79 1.98 -21.59
N VAL A 230 -8.41 2.77 -22.59
CA VAL A 230 -8.79 2.54 -23.99
C VAL A 230 -7.64 1.87 -24.72
N GLY A 231 -7.87 0.68 -25.27
CA GLY A 231 -6.97 0.13 -26.30
C GLY A 231 -7.29 0.82 -27.63
N ALA A 232 -6.30 1.49 -28.22
CA ALA A 232 -6.43 2.05 -29.56
C ALA A 232 -5.70 1.15 -30.57
N GLU A 233 -6.41 0.72 -31.61
CA GLU A 233 -5.81 0.07 -32.77
C GLU A 233 -5.80 1.10 -33.91
N VAL A 234 -4.61 1.48 -34.39
CA VAL A 234 -4.47 2.36 -35.55
C VAL A 234 -4.39 1.49 -36.79
N LYS A 235 -5.28 1.71 -37.76
CA LYS A 235 -5.19 1.10 -39.08
C LYS A 235 -4.49 2.03 -40.07
N ASP A 236 -4.01 1.45 -41.15
CA ASP A 236 -3.17 2.05 -42.20
C ASP A 236 -3.75 3.32 -42.86
N ASP A 237 -5.01 3.67 -42.58
CA ASP A 237 -5.74 4.81 -43.14
C ASP A 237 -5.87 6.02 -42.19
N PHE A 238 -5.15 6.03 -41.05
CA PHE A 238 -5.27 7.05 -40.00
C PHE A 238 -6.66 7.12 -39.32
N THR A 239 -7.52 6.12 -39.55
CA THR A 239 -8.79 6.01 -38.82
C THR A 239 -8.54 5.39 -37.46
N LEU A 240 -8.76 6.16 -36.39
CA LEU A 240 -8.58 5.71 -35.02
C LEU A 240 -9.82 4.93 -34.58
N ARG A 241 -9.74 3.59 -34.54
CA ARG A 241 -10.78 2.76 -33.90
C ARG A 241 -10.44 2.61 -32.42
N LEU A 242 -11.22 3.32 -31.60
CA LEU A 242 -11.23 3.09 -30.15
C LEU A 242 -11.96 1.78 -29.88
N ASN A 243 -11.21 0.68 -29.79
CA ASN A 243 -11.74 -0.55 -29.23
C ASN A 243 -11.74 -0.39 -27.70
N MET A 244 -12.83 0.17 -27.15
CA MET A 244 -13.07 0.15 -25.71
C MET A 244 -13.14 -1.30 -25.24
N LYS A 245 -12.00 -1.82 -24.78
CA LYS A 245 -11.90 -3.17 -24.25
C LYS A 245 -12.40 -3.22 -22.81
N TYR A 246 -12.28 -2.10 -22.08
CA TYR A 246 -12.68 -1.96 -20.68
C TYR A 246 -13.16 -0.53 -20.42
N LEU A 247 -14.25 -0.37 -19.66
CA LEU A 247 -14.74 0.90 -19.14
C LEU A 247 -14.74 0.80 -17.62
N PHE A 248 -14.09 1.75 -16.94
CA PHE A 248 -14.10 1.81 -15.48
C PHE A 248 -14.85 3.07 -15.08
N THR A 249 -15.86 2.90 -14.26
CA THR A 249 -16.61 4.00 -13.66
C THR A 249 -16.42 3.89 -12.16
N TYR A 250 -15.80 4.89 -11.55
CA TYR A 250 -15.89 5.07 -10.10
C TYR A 250 -17.28 5.63 -9.81
N GLN A 251 -18.07 4.95 -8.96
CA GLN A 251 -19.41 5.42 -8.60
C GLN A 251 -19.52 5.52 -7.08
N GLU A 252 -19.42 6.75 -6.55
CA GLU A 252 -20.08 7.10 -5.29
C GLU A 252 -21.44 7.72 -5.64
N GLY A 253 -22.53 7.02 -5.31
CA GLY A 253 -23.88 7.55 -5.42
C GLY A 253 -24.57 7.40 -6.79
N TRP A 254 -25.89 7.26 -6.73
CA TRP A 254 -26.76 6.76 -7.80
C TRP A 254 -26.97 7.74 -8.97
N GLY A 255 -26.95 7.21 -10.20
CA GLY A 255 -27.53 7.85 -11.39
C GLY A 255 -27.05 7.22 -12.70
N PHE A 256 -27.94 6.59 -13.46
CA PHE A 256 -27.67 6.14 -14.84
C PHE A 256 -27.99 7.28 -15.82
N TRP A 257 -27.04 7.65 -16.67
CA TRP A 257 -27.31 8.39 -17.90
C TRP A 257 -26.89 7.54 -19.09
N LYS A 258 -27.84 7.25 -19.98
CA LYS A 258 -27.63 6.58 -21.25
C LYS A 258 -27.41 7.68 -22.30
N ASN A 259 -26.17 7.88 -22.75
CA ASN A 259 -25.92 8.63 -23.98
C ASN A 259 -25.76 7.64 -25.13
N GLU A 260 -26.79 7.57 -25.98
CA GLU A 260 -26.65 7.01 -27.33
C GLU A 260 -25.86 8.04 -28.15
N VAL A 261 -24.61 7.73 -28.45
CA VAL A 261 -23.89 8.41 -29.52
C VAL A 261 -24.12 7.55 -30.77
N GLY A 262 -25.04 8.01 -31.62
CA GLY A 262 -25.19 7.49 -32.97
C GLY A 262 -23.99 7.90 -33.82
N TYR A 263 -23.52 6.98 -34.67
CA TYR A 263 -22.71 7.30 -35.84
C TYR A 263 -23.64 7.48 -37.04
#